data_AF-A0A9D4YRF0-F1
#
_entry.id   AF-A0A9D4YRF0-F1
#
_cell.length_a   1.000
_cell.length_b   1.000
_cell.length_c   1.000
_cell.angle_alpha   90.00
_cell.angle_beta   90.00
_cell.angle_gamma   90.00
#
_symmetry.space_group_name_H-M   'P 1'
#
loop_
_entity.id
_entity.type
_entity.pdbx_description
1 polymer ?
#
loop_
_entity_poly.entity_id
_entity_poly.type
_entity_poly.pdbx_seq_one_letter_code
_entity_poly.pdbx_strand_id
1 'polypeptide(L)'
;MDVCYENLDKKPIVPLASRKLPQTTKTTRRPARSRDGKTPLQQHRKMYYIWFFANMAWAILAFPLGVASIALARNYQMYRDQMDHALEWKERWAHSTKPVPALRRSGGGVASTSTRVSEVSYRESSECRKPRVLPESPWKPPFTDPIEDYPAAELVEGPIFCIFNHSSYKRDKEWAFRTGLVNGRLCTHVVYASARVTGDELASADPGFDLVKEGFKNLALLKTKYQHLRVLVSFGEYERGSANLSMLASSAVRRAKFSQNVLSWLTENDYDGVHVHWTVADAGSCGSPHDATWLSKLVDKLRSTLSRNYTIALTMPPFKARRHGYALEDLVANVDYLIVRTHDIHGPYENATHCASPYNSEGPSLTSVLSDVVEDVPPYTTQKICFSLSLAALSFRFGYANSPNRDSTPAKVLGPGVEGNVTRTRGRMAFYEVCTLGDQSAYLDFKEICSYKRFANNWIGYESPTSLSSKISEIFRRLKIYCVVMWDIDMDDAKGTCGLGRTPLLASVHKELVIASTHNRAASTQESL
;
A
#
# COMPACT_ATOMS: atom_id res chain seq x y z
N MET A 1 21.97 -13.72 -9.68
CA MET A 1 22.74 -14.31 -10.79
C MET A 1 22.09 -13.89 -12.09
N ASP A 2 22.62 -13.06 -12.99
CA ASP A 2 23.77 -12.10 -13.00
C ASP A 2 23.46 -11.05 -14.12
N VAL A 3 24.24 -10.01 -14.47
CA VAL A 3 25.63 -9.60 -14.22
C VAL A 3 25.67 -8.07 -14.09
N CYS A 4 26.50 -7.49 -13.21
CA CYS A 4 27.04 -6.12 -13.35
C CYS A 4 28.21 -5.86 -12.38
N TYR A 5 29.45 -6.09 -12.81
CA TYR A 5 30.66 -5.67 -12.09
C TYR A 5 31.82 -5.39 -13.07
N GLU A 6 32.01 -4.11 -13.38
CA GLU A 6 33.21 -3.46 -13.94
C GLU A 6 33.07 -1.96 -13.63
N ASN A 7 34.09 -1.14 -13.40
CA ASN A 7 35.49 -1.38 -13.00
C ASN A 7 35.91 -0.09 -12.28
N LEU A 8 36.54 -0.16 -11.09
CA LEU A 8 37.27 0.97 -10.50
C LEU A 8 38.56 0.48 -9.84
N ASP A 9 39.64 1.19 -10.13
CA ASP A 9 41.01 0.69 -10.00
C ASP A 9 41.59 0.72 -8.58
N LYS A 10 42.60 -0.13 -8.40
CA LYS A 10 43.29 -0.37 -7.12
C LYS A 10 44.36 0.69 -6.81
N LYS A 11 44.56 1.01 -5.52
CA LYS A 11 45.89 1.17 -4.89
C LYS A 11 45.82 0.97 -3.35
N PRO A 12 46.94 0.65 -2.68
CA PRO A 12 46.92 -0.22 -1.49
C PRO A 12 46.91 0.49 -0.13
N ILE A 13 46.57 -0.27 0.92
CA ILE A 13 46.60 0.12 2.34
C ILE A 13 47.80 -0.54 3.04
N VAL A 14 48.48 0.23 3.88
CA VAL A 14 49.59 -0.20 4.76
C VAL A 14 49.06 -0.32 6.21
N PRO A 15 49.46 -1.34 7.00
CA PRO A 15 48.94 -1.54 8.35
C PRO A 15 49.58 -0.62 9.40
N LEU A 16 48.82 -0.21 10.41
CA LEU A 16 49.30 0.53 11.58
C LEU A 16 49.10 -0.24 12.88
N ALA A 17 50.05 -0.06 13.80
CA ALA A 17 50.32 -0.97 14.90
C ALA A 17 49.67 -0.58 16.25
N SER A 18 49.64 -1.56 17.15
CA SER A 18 49.17 -1.48 18.54
C SER A 18 49.98 -0.55 19.45
N ARG A 19 49.33 0.08 20.44
CA ARG A 19 49.99 0.62 21.65
C ARG A 19 49.22 0.30 22.94
N LYS A 20 49.99 0.14 24.02
CA LYS A 20 49.56 -0.28 25.37
C LYS A 20 49.18 0.93 26.25
N LEU A 21 48.41 0.69 27.31
CA LEU A 21 48.27 1.57 28.48
C LEU A 21 48.81 0.86 29.75
N PRO A 22 49.48 1.55 30.69
CA PRO A 22 50.13 0.95 31.85
C PRO A 22 49.27 0.90 33.13
N GLN A 23 49.72 0.10 34.10
CA GLN A 23 49.11 -0.10 35.42
C GLN A 23 49.68 0.85 36.49
N THR A 24 48.92 1.12 37.56
CA THR A 24 49.46 1.59 38.85
C THR A 24 48.85 0.85 40.06
N THR A 25 49.61 -0.14 40.55
CA THR A 25 49.87 -0.53 41.96
C THR A 25 48.80 -0.51 43.08
N LYS A 26 48.86 -1.58 43.88
CA LYS A 26 48.08 -1.91 45.08
C LYS A 26 48.47 -1.09 46.33
N THR A 27 47.60 -1.10 47.34
CA THR A 27 48.01 -1.31 48.74
C THR A 27 46.95 -2.06 49.55
N THR A 28 47.37 -2.83 50.55
CA THR A 28 46.54 -3.75 51.34
C THR A 28 46.60 -3.45 52.84
N ARG A 29 45.48 -3.50 53.57
CA ARG A 29 45.46 -3.75 55.03
C ARG A 29 44.28 -4.65 55.45
N ARG A 30 44.55 -5.47 56.46
CA ARG A 30 43.70 -6.35 57.29
C ARG A 30 44.26 -6.23 58.73
N PRO A 31 43.63 -6.79 59.78
CA PRO A 31 42.22 -7.04 60.05
C PRO A 31 41.78 -6.50 61.44
N ALA A 32 40.52 -6.69 61.83
CA ALA A 32 40.10 -6.67 63.24
C ALA A 32 39.00 -7.72 63.48
N ARG A 33 38.83 -8.14 64.74
CA ARG A 33 38.16 -9.39 65.16
C ARG A 33 37.15 -9.11 66.27
N SER A 34 35.94 -9.63 66.17
CA SER A 34 35.12 -9.97 67.34
C SER A 34 34.27 -11.21 67.04
N ARG A 35 33.92 -11.94 68.11
CA ARG A 35 33.11 -13.16 68.08
C ARG A 35 31.69 -12.84 68.57
N ASP A 36 30.78 -13.76 68.23
CA ASP A 36 29.49 -14.11 68.86
C ASP A 36 28.41 -14.25 67.76
N GLY A 37 27.62 -15.32 67.64
CA GLY A 37 27.60 -16.57 68.40
C GLY A 37 26.17 -17.07 68.62
N LYS A 38 25.59 -17.82 67.66
CA LYS A 38 24.46 -18.78 67.88
C LYS A 38 24.02 -19.55 66.61
N THR A 39 23.96 -20.87 66.79
CA THR A 39 23.06 -21.92 66.24
C THR A 39 22.86 -22.16 64.72
N PRO A 40 22.62 -23.43 64.30
CA PRO A 40 22.71 -23.85 62.90
C PRO A 40 21.35 -23.97 62.19
N LEU A 41 20.91 -22.93 61.46
CA LEU A 41 19.80 -23.09 60.49
C LEU A 41 19.84 -22.11 59.29
N GLN A 42 21.03 -21.68 58.84
CA GLN A 42 21.16 -20.70 57.74
C GLN A 42 22.18 -21.03 56.63
N GLN A 43 22.71 -22.26 56.55
CA GLN A 43 23.62 -22.65 55.46
C GLN A 43 22.93 -23.20 54.18
N HIS A 44 21.68 -23.65 54.24
CA HIS A 44 20.99 -24.20 53.05
C HIS A 44 20.34 -23.19 52.10
N ARG A 45 20.22 -21.90 52.48
CA ARG A 45 19.59 -20.87 51.61
C ARG A 45 20.57 -20.15 50.66
N LYS A 46 21.88 -20.16 50.90
CA LYS A 46 22.85 -19.44 50.03
C LYS A 46 23.31 -20.24 48.80
N MET A 47 23.36 -21.58 48.86
CA MET A 47 23.72 -22.39 47.68
C MET A 47 22.63 -22.36 46.59
N TYR A 48 21.35 -22.35 46.97
CA TYR A 48 20.24 -22.31 46.01
C TYR A 48 20.24 -21.04 45.16
N TYR A 49 20.47 -19.86 45.74
CA TYR A 49 20.54 -18.60 44.98
C TYR A 49 21.72 -18.56 44.00
N ILE A 50 22.91 -19.04 44.40
CA ILE A 50 24.07 -19.08 43.51
C ILE A 50 23.83 -20.04 42.34
N TRP A 51 23.21 -21.20 42.59
CA TRP A 51 22.87 -22.17 41.54
C TRP A 51 21.76 -21.66 40.61
N PHE A 52 20.74 -20.97 41.15
CA PHE A 52 19.64 -20.41 40.36
C PHE A 52 20.12 -19.27 39.43
N PHE A 53 20.93 -18.33 39.94
CA PHE A 53 21.47 -17.25 39.12
C PHE A 53 22.53 -17.73 38.11
N ALA A 54 23.33 -18.75 38.43
CA ALA A 54 24.30 -19.31 37.48
C ALA A 54 23.63 -20.00 36.27
N ASN A 55 22.52 -20.71 36.48
CA ASN A 55 21.74 -21.31 35.39
C ASN A 55 20.97 -20.27 34.58
N MET A 56 20.44 -19.21 35.23
CA MET A 56 19.75 -18.13 34.52
C MET A 56 20.69 -17.31 33.62
N ALA A 57 21.95 -17.13 34.02
CA ALA A 57 22.98 -16.51 33.18
C ALA A 57 23.32 -17.33 31.92
N TRP A 58 23.35 -18.66 32.02
CA TRP A 58 23.53 -19.54 30.85
C TRP A 58 22.34 -19.51 29.89
N ALA A 59 21.11 -19.49 30.41
CA ALA A 59 19.89 -19.39 29.59
C ALA A 59 19.83 -18.07 28.80
N ILE A 60 20.25 -16.95 29.41
CA ILE A 60 20.22 -15.62 28.77
C ILE A 60 21.31 -15.47 27.69
N LEU A 61 22.47 -16.14 27.84
CA LEU A 61 23.54 -16.10 26.84
C LEU A 61 23.39 -17.11 25.69
N ALA A 62 22.64 -18.21 25.88
CA ALA A 62 22.37 -19.19 24.82
C ALA A 62 21.24 -18.77 23.87
N PHE A 63 20.28 -17.97 24.34
CA PHE A 63 19.09 -17.59 23.57
C PHE A 63 19.38 -16.81 22.26
N PRO A 64 20.30 -15.82 22.23
CA PRO A 64 20.59 -15.05 21.00
C PRO A 64 21.16 -15.92 19.87
N LEU A 65 22.01 -16.90 20.21
CA LEU A 65 22.67 -17.77 19.23
C LEU A 65 21.72 -18.85 18.68
N GLY A 66 20.84 -19.40 19.52
CA GLY A 66 19.81 -20.34 19.09
C GLY A 66 18.78 -19.71 18.15
N VAL A 67 18.28 -18.51 18.49
CA VAL A 67 17.29 -17.81 17.66
C VAL A 67 17.88 -17.34 16.34
N ALA A 68 19.13 -16.83 16.32
CA ALA A 68 19.83 -16.49 15.08
C ALA A 68 20.05 -17.72 14.18
N SER A 69 20.41 -18.88 14.76
CA SER A 69 20.61 -20.13 14.01
C SER A 69 19.30 -20.66 13.41
N ILE A 70 18.18 -20.57 14.13
CA ILE A 70 16.85 -20.96 13.63
C ILE A 70 16.34 -19.98 12.56
N ALA A 71 16.60 -18.68 12.71
CA ALA A 71 16.25 -17.68 11.69
C ALA A 71 17.07 -17.87 10.39
N LEU A 72 18.38 -18.11 10.51
CA LEU A 72 19.24 -18.43 9.37
C LEU A 72 18.85 -19.76 8.70
N ALA A 73 18.53 -20.80 9.48
CA ALA A 73 18.04 -22.07 8.96
C ALA A 73 16.69 -21.91 8.22
N ARG A 74 15.75 -21.13 8.77
CA ARG A 74 14.46 -20.84 8.10
C ARG A 74 14.63 -20.03 6.83
N ASN A 75 15.48 -19.00 6.83
CA ASN A 75 15.79 -18.24 5.63
C ASN A 75 16.50 -19.11 4.57
N TYR A 76 17.40 -20.01 4.98
CA TYR A 76 18.05 -20.96 4.08
C TYR A 76 17.08 -22.01 3.52
N GLN A 77 16.12 -22.48 4.33
CA GLN A 77 15.05 -23.37 3.86
C GLN A 77 14.17 -22.66 2.82
N MET A 78 13.70 -21.44 3.12
CA MET A 78 12.89 -20.62 2.22
C MET A 78 13.61 -20.33 0.89
N TYR A 79 14.91 -20.00 0.94
CA TYR A 79 15.72 -19.82 -0.27
C TYR A 79 15.89 -21.13 -1.05
N ARG A 80 16.02 -22.28 -0.38
CA ARG A 80 16.11 -23.59 -1.04
C ARG A 80 14.80 -23.95 -1.74
N ASP A 81 13.68 -23.82 -1.04
CA ASP A 81 12.33 -24.09 -1.57
C ASP A 81 12.03 -23.16 -2.78
N GLN A 82 12.50 -21.91 -2.77
CA GLN A 82 12.42 -21.00 -3.92
C GLN A 82 13.34 -21.41 -5.08
N MET A 83 14.56 -21.89 -4.81
CA MET A 83 15.47 -22.42 -5.84
C MET A 83 14.90 -23.69 -6.49
N ASP A 84 14.35 -24.60 -5.69
CA ASP A 84 13.78 -25.87 -6.16
C ASP A 84 12.53 -25.60 -7.02
N HIS A 85 11.67 -24.65 -6.63
CA HIS A 85 10.56 -24.17 -7.47
C HIS A 85 11.03 -23.53 -8.80
N ALA A 86 12.16 -22.80 -8.79
CA ALA A 86 12.73 -22.19 -9.99
C ALA A 86 13.37 -23.25 -10.93
N LEU A 87 13.94 -24.31 -10.37
CA LEU A 87 14.47 -25.45 -11.12
C LEU A 87 13.34 -26.28 -11.75
N GLU A 88 12.26 -26.57 -11.01
CA GLU A 88 11.03 -27.17 -11.57
C GLU A 88 10.47 -26.35 -12.74
N TRP A 89 10.45 -25.03 -12.62
CA TRP A 89 10.00 -24.15 -13.71
C TRP A 89 10.91 -24.22 -14.94
N LYS A 90 12.22 -24.30 -14.73
CA LYS A 90 13.22 -24.41 -15.79
C LYS A 90 13.11 -25.74 -16.56
N GLU A 91 12.88 -26.84 -15.85
CA GLU A 91 12.67 -28.16 -16.49
C GLU A 91 11.33 -28.22 -17.25
N ARG A 92 10.26 -27.65 -16.69
CA ARG A 92 8.97 -27.53 -17.39
C ARG A 92 9.05 -26.65 -18.64
N TRP A 93 9.92 -25.63 -18.66
CA TRP A 93 10.21 -24.82 -19.85
C TRP A 93 11.09 -25.56 -20.88
N ALA A 94 12.06 -26.37 -20.44
CA ALA A 94 12.88 -27.18 -21.33
C ALA A 94 12.06 -28.25 -22.08
N HIS A 95 11.01 -28.79 -21.46
CA HIS A 95 10.13 -29.78 -22.09
C HIS A 95 9.09 -29.21 -23.08
N SER A 96 8.88 -27.89 -23.14
CA SER A 96 7.90 -27.27 -24.06
C SER A 96 8.46 -26.95 -25.46
N THR A 97 9.76 -27.09 -25.67
CA THR A 97 10.45 -26.74 -26.93
C THR A 97 11.03 -27.97 -27.65
N LYS A 98 10.17 -28.78 -28.28
CA LYS A 98 10.62 -29.83 -29.22
C LYS A 98 11.05 -29.19 -30.55
N PRO A 99 12.28 -29.44 -31.05
CA PRO A 99 12.67 -28.99 -32.39
C PRO A 99 11.97 -29.83 -33.48
N VAL A 100 11.58 -29.17 -34.57
CA VAL A 100 10.97 -29.81 -35.75
C VAL A 100 12.06 -30.58 -36.52
N PRO A 101 11.87 -31.89 -36.82
CA PRO A 101 12.82 -32.63 -37.63
C PRO A 101 12.70 -32.29 -39.13
N ALA A 102 13.83 -32.16 -39.80
CA ALA A 102 13.90 -31.76 -41.21
C ALA A 102 13.42 -32.87 -42.18
N LEU A 103 12.70 -32.45 -43.24
CA LEU A 103 12.24 -33.32 -44.32
C LEU A 103 13.39 -33.89 -45.15
N ARG A 104 13.47 -35.22 -45.28
CA ARG A 104 14.17 -35.90 -46.39
C ARG A 104 13.18 -36.20 -47.52
N ARG A 105 13.64 -36.02 -48.78
CA ARG A 105 12.88 -36.32 -50.00
C ARG A 105 13.26 -37.67 -50.61
N SER A 106 12.26 -38.49 -50.90
CA SER A 106 12.22 -39.62 -51.86
C SER A 106 10.78 -40.12 -51.93
N GLY A 107 10.15 -40.53 -53.04
CA GLY A 107 10.57 -40.62 -54.44
C GLY A 107 9.77 -41.74 -55.14
N GLY A 108 8.94 -41.43 -56.16
CA GLY A 108 8.05 -42.38 -56.88
C GLY A 108 6.75 -42.76 -56.13
N GLY A 109 5.67 -43.23 -56.75
CA GLY A 109 5.34 -43.32 -58.19
C GLY A 109 4.05 -44.15 -58.48
N VAL A 110 3.24 -43.69 -59.44
CA VAL A 110 2.27 -44.45 -60.30
C VAL A 110 1.00 -45.13 -59.69
N ALA A 111 -0.13 -44.42 -59.83
CA ALA A 111 -1.45 -44.78 -60.42
C ALA A 111 -2.22 -46.13 -60.24
N SER A 112 -3.55 -45.97 -60.04
CA SER A 112 -4.70 -46.80 -60.52
C SER A 112 -4.99 -48.16 -59.83
N THR A 113 -6.23 -48.66 -59.65
CA THR A 113 -7.62 -48.11 -59.75
C THR A 113 -8.61 -49.06 -59.03
N SER A 114 -9.72 -48.54 -58.45
CA SER A 114 -11.04 -49.19 -58.17
C SER A 114 -11.07 -50.59 -57.45
N THR A 115 -11.87 -50.86 -56.41
CA THR A 115 -13.28 -50.48 -56.17
C THR A 115 -13.64 -50.62 -54.66
N ARG A 116 -14.79 -50.04 -54.24
CA ARG A 116 -15.40 -50.03 -52.88
C ARG A 116 -15.43 -51.41 -52.17
N VAL A 117 -15.45 -51.51 -50.83
CA VAL A 117 -16.60 -51.17 -49.94
C VAL A 117 -16.21 -50.80 -48.49
N SER A 118 -16.86 -49.71 -48.02
CA SER A 118 -17.08 -49.20 -46.64
C SER A 118 -16.11 -49.48 -45.48
N GLU A 119 -15.59 -48.39 -44.91
CA GLU A 119 -15.46 -48.23 -43.45
C GLU A 119 -15.61 -46.75 -43.04
N VAL A 120 -16.01 -46.49 -41.80
CA VAL A 120 -16.42 -45.15 -41.33
C VAL A 120 -15.20 -44.30 -40.95
N SER A 121 -14.81 -43.35 -41.80
CA SER A 121 -13.71 -42.42 -41.53
C SER A 121 -14.20 -41.09 -40.94
N TYR A 122 -13.62 -40.69 -39.80
CA TYR A 122 -13.71 -39.33 -39.26
C TYR A 122 -13.33 -38.30 -40.34
N ARG A 123 -14.14 -37.25 -40.51
CA ARG A 123 -13.71 -36.06 -41.25
C ARG A 123 -12.83 -35.20 -40.35
N GLU A 124 -11.55 -35.16 -40.64
CA GLU A 124 -10.70 -34.04 -40.24
C GLU A 124 -11.22 -32.75 -40.92
N SER A 125 -11.96 -31.92 -40.19
CA SER A 125 -12.14 -30.53 -40.56
C SER A 125 -10.90 -29.75 -40.12
N SER A 126 -9.84 -29.80 -40.93
CA SER A 126 -8.57 -29.08 -40.70
C SER A 126 -8.65 -27.57 -40.97
N GLU A 127 -9.82 -26.96 -40.74
CA GLU A 127 -9.92 -25.52 -40.52
C GLU A 127 -9.75 -25.23 -39.03
N CYS A 128 -8.52 -24.93 -38.64
CA CYS A 128 -8.23 -24.29 -37.37
C CYS A 128 -8.81 -22.86 -37.42
N ARG A 129 -10.11 -22.73 -37.12
CA ARG A 129 -10.76 -21.43 -36.95
C ARG A 129 -10.05 -20.71 -35.82
N LYS A 130 -9.18 -19.75 -36.19
CA LYS A 130 -8.64 -18.78 -35.24
C LYS A 130 -9.80 -18.29 -34.36
N PRO A 131 -9.64 -18.21 -33.03
CA PRO A 131 -10.67 -17.66 -32.18
C PRO A 131 -11.08 -16.31 -32.77
N ARG A 132 -12.40 -16.11 -32.97
CA ARG A 132 -12.91 -14.88 -33.58
C ARG A 132 -12.56 -13.74 -32.64
N VAL A 133 -11.41 -13.10 -32.91
CA VAL A 133 -11.04 -11.81 -32.34
C VAL A 133 -12.20 -10.90 -32.68
N LEU A 134 -13.00 -10.55 -31.68
CA LEU A 134 -13.93 -9.45 -31.80
C LEU A 134 -13.08 -8.26 -32.24
N PRO A 135 -13.42 -7.56 -33.35
CA PRO A 135 -12.66 -6.40 -33.73
C PRO A 135 -12.66 -5.45 -32.54
N GLU A 136 -11.47 -5.19 -31.98
CA GLU A 136 -11.33 -4.07 -31.06
C GLU A 136 -11.87 -2.85 -31.79
N SER A 137 -12.79 -2.13 -31.15
CA SER A 137 -13.38 -0.93 -31.73
C SER A 137 -12.24 -0.05 -32.23
N PRO A 138 -12.17 0.28 -33.55
CA PRO A 138 -11.01 0.94 -34.11
C PRO A 138 -10.81 2.25 -33.35
N TRP A 139 -9.66 2.35 -32.69
CA TRP A 139 -9.28 3.51 -31.88
C TRP A 139 -9.45 4.78 -32.70
N LYS A 140 -10.29 5.69 -32.21
CA LYS A 140 -10.51 7.01 -32.78
C LYS A 140 -10.01 8.04 -31.77
N PRO A 141 -8.91 8.75 -32.04
CA PRO A 141 -8.50 9.87 -31.22
C PRO A 141 -9.46 11.07 -31.46
N PRO A 142 -9.74 11.89 -30.43
CA PRO A 142 -9.36 11.69 -29.04
C PRO A 142 -10.15 10.52 -28.41
N PHE A 143 -9.48 9.72 -27.56
CA PHE A 143 -10.18 8.73 -26.75
C PHE A 143 -10.84 9.49 -25.59
N THR A 144 -12.09 9.90 -25.74
CA THR A 144 -12.85 10.53 -24.65
C THR A 144 -13.62 9.46 -23.89
N ASP A 145 -13.30 9.26 -22.61
CA ASP A 145 -14.07 8.38 -21.73
C ASP A 145 -15.32 9.15 -21.23
N PRO A 146 -16.55 8.77 -21.59
CA PRO A 146 -17.74 9.57 -21.28
C PRO A 146 -17.93 9.71 -19.77
N ILE A 147 -18.09 10.95 -19.29
CA ILE A 147 -18.28 11.22 -17.88
C ILE A 147 -19.71 10.86 -17.49
N GLU A 148 -19.86 9.83 -16.67
CA GLU A 148 -21.14 9.27 -16.22
C GLU A 148 -22.03 10.30 -15.50
N ASP A 149 -23.34 10.18 -15.69
CA ASP A 149 -24.32 11.02 -15.00
C ASP A 149 -24.62 10.47 -13.59
N TYR A 150 -24.14 11.20 -12.59
CA TYR A 150 -24.43 10.95 -11.19
C TYR A 150 -25.45 11.97 -10.66
N PRO A 151 -26.36 11.57 -9.76
CA PRO A 151 -27.31 12.47 -9.11
C PRO A 151 -26.62 13.68 -8.46
N ALA A 152 -27.35 14.79 -8.32
CA ALA A 152 -26.85 15.92 -7.56
C ALA A 152 -26.57 15.52 -6.09
N ALA A 153 -25.49 16.07 -5.54
CA ALA A 153 -25.10 15.91 -4.15
C ALA A 153 -25.00 17.30 -3.50
N GLU A 154 -25.21 17.35 -2.18
CA GLU A 154 -25.01 18.56 -1.38
C GLU A 154 -23.52 18.92 -1.30
N LEU A 155 -23.19 20.18 -1.02
CA LEU A 155 -21.80 20.61 -0.87
C LEU A 155 -21.24 20.22 0.50
N VAL A 156 -20.11 19.52 0.52
CA VAL A 156 -19.31 19.25 1.72
C VAL A 156 -18.32 20.38 2.00
N GLU A 157 -18.13 20.72 3.28
CA GLU A 157 -17.06 21.65 3.71
C GLU A 157 -15.69 20.97 3.80
N GLY A 158 -15.68 19.69 4.19
CA GLY A 158 -14.47 18.88 4.35
C GLY A 158 -13.92 18.38 3.00
N PRO A 159 -12.59 18.35 2.80
CA PRO A 159 -12.02 17.78 1.59
C PRO A 159 -12.22 16.26 1.52
N ILE A 160 -12.69 15.76 0.39
CA ILE A 160 -12.77 14.34 0.07
C ILE A 160 -11.84 14.08 -1.12
N PHE A 161 -10.73 13.41 -0.85
CA PHE A 161 -9.76 12.97 -1.85
C PHE A 161 -10.13 11.58 -2.36
N CYS A 162 -10.38 11.48 -3.65
CA CYS A 162 -10.67 10.22 -4.33
C CYS A 162 -9.44 9.77 -5.11
N ILE A 163 -8.82 8.67 -4.70
CA ILE A 163 -7.62 8.15 -5.36
C ILE A 163 -8.04 7.31 -6.58
N PHE A 164 -7.68 7.77 -7.77
CA PHE A 164 -7.92 7.11 -9.04
C PHE A 164 -6.72 6.21 -9.41
N ASN A 165 -6.87 4.89 -9.27
CA ASN A 165 -5.83 3.94 -9.69
C ASN A 165 -5.80 3.81 -11.21
N HIS A 166 -4.76 4.36 -11.85
CA HIS A 166 -4.58 4.34 -13.29
C HIS A 166 -4.39 2.93 -13.88
N SER A 167 -4.17 1.87 -13.09
CA SER A 167 -4.08 0.49 -13.59
C SER A 167 -5.41 -0.27 -13.52
N SER A 168 -6.44 0.29 -12.88
CA SER A 168 -7.77 -0.32 -12.75
C SER A 168 -8.50 -0.54 -14.08
N TYR A 169 -8.11 0.15 -15.17
CA TYR A 169 -8.65 -0.10 -16.52
C TYR A 169 -8.30 -1.49 -17.07
N LYS A 170 -7.27 -2.15 -16.52
CA LYS A 170 -6.76 -3.46 -16.97
C LYS A 170 -7.62 -4.63 -16.50
N ARG A 171 -8.53 -4.40 -15.55
CA ARG A 171 -9.47 -5.42 -15.06
C ARG A 171 -10.40 -5.89 -16.19
N ASP A 172 -10.85 -7.14 -16.11
CA ASP A 172 -11.60 -7.76 -17.20
C ASP A 172 -12.95 -7.07 -17.45
N LYS A 173 -13.17 -6.64 -18.71
CA LYS A 173 -14.46 -6.18 -19.26
C LYS A 173 -15.25 -5.22 -18.36
N GLU A 174 -16.26 -5.76 -17.67
CA GLU A 174 -17.22 -5.03 -16.85
C GLU A 174 -16.65 -4.55 -15.51
N TRP A 175 -15.44 -4.98 -15.14
CA TRP A 175 -14.76 -4.56 -13.92
C TRP A 175 -13.64 -3.54 -14.16
N ALA A 176 -13.36 -3.22 -15.44
CA ALA A 176 -12.51 -2.09 -15.80
C ALA A 176 -13.09 -0.80 -15.22
N PHE A 177 -12.31 -0.14 -14.37
CA PHE A 177 -12.59 1.20 -13.88
C PHE A 177 -11.78 2.22 -14.70
N ARG A 178 -12.40 3.35 -15.01
CA ARG A 178 -11.84 4.39 -15.91
C ARG A 178 -12.29 5.77 -15.43
N THR A 179 -11.71 6.81 -15.99
CA THR A 179 -11.89 8.20 -15.58
C THR A 179 -13.37 8.65 -15.61
N GLY A 180 -14.15 8.20 -16.59
CA GLY A 180 -15.58 8.53 -16.71
C GLY A 180 -16.46 7.91 -15.63
N LEU A 181 -16.00 6.86 -14.94
CA LEU A 181 -16.68 6.25 -13.79
C LEU A 181 -16.45 7.02 -12.48
N VAL A 182 -15.52 8.00 -12.44
CA VAL A 182 -15.26 8.79 -11.23
C VAL A 182 -16.47 9.65 -10.86
N ASN A 183 -17.02 9.43 -9.67
CA ASN A 183 -18.16 10.18 -9.16
C ASN A 183 -17.71 11.55 -8.58
N GLY A 184 -17.41 12.49 -9.47
CA GLY A 184 -16.99 13.85 -9.13
C GLY A 184 -18.05 14.71 -8.41
N ARG A 185 -19.27 14.20 -8.16
CA ARG A 185 -20.23 14.82 -7.22
C ARG A 185 -19.88 14.57 -5.76
N LEU A 186 -19.21 13.45 -5.46
CA LEU A 186 -18.90 13.02 -4.09
C LEU A 186 -17.43 13.27 -3.68
N CYS A 187 -16.60 13.72 -4.62
CA CYS A 187 -15.20 14.08 -4.41
C CYS A 187 -15.04 15.60 -4.46
N THR A 188 -14.15 16.17 -3.66
CA THR A 188 -13.69 17.55 -3.86
C THR A 188 -12.31 17.60 -4.54
N HIS A 189 -11.51 16.55 -4.35
CA HIS A 189 -10.22 16.35 -5.00
C HIS A 189 -10.18 14.94 -5.62
N VAL A 190 -9.67 14.81 -6.85
CA VAL A 190 -9.37 13.50 -7.45
C VAL A 190 -7.89 13.43 -7.76
N VAL A 191 -7.25 12.34 -7.37
CA VAL A 191 -5.80 12.16 -7.51
C VAL A 191 -5.49 11.03 -8.49
N TYR A 192 -4.80 11.33 -9.57
CA TYR A 192 -4.30 10.34 -10.52
C TYR A 192 -3.12 9.56 -9.91
N ALA A 193 -3.34 8.31 -9.53
CA ALA A 193 -2.32 7.41 -8.97
C ALA A 193 -1.84 6.41 -10.05
N SER A 194 -0.65 6.56 -10.63
CA SER A 194 0.37 7.59 -10.37
C SER A 194 1.23 7.88 -11.60
N ALA A 195 1.83 9.06 -11.66
CA ALA A 195 2.94 9.36 -12.54
C ALA A 195 4.27 8.88 -11.91
N ARG A 196 5.25 8.54 -12.74
CA ARG A 196 6.61 8.19 -12.29
C ARG A 196 7.56 9.37 -12.41
N VAL A 197 8.70 9.29 -11.72
CA VAL A 197 9.79 10.26 -11.84
C VAL A 197 10.97 9.63 -12.58
N THR A 198 11.45 10.30 -13.63
CA THR A 198 12.56 9.85 -14.49
C THR A 198 13.40 11.06 -14.92
N GLY A 199 14.73 11.02 -14.79
CA GLY A 199 15.60 12.11 -15.30
C GLY A 199 15.36 13.50 -14.69
N ASP A 200 14.84 13.55 -13.46
CA ASP A 200 14.34 14.75 -12.77
C ASP A 200 13.07 15.37 -13.38
N GLU A 201 12.22 14.55 -14.00
CA GLU A 201 10.97 14.97 -14.65
C GLU A 201 9.81 14.00 -14.30
N LEU A 202 8.57 14.52 -14.27
CA LEU A 202 7.34 13.72 -14.26
C LEU A 202 7.17 13.04 -15.62
N ALA A 203 6.85 11.75 -15.59
CA ALA A 203 6.62 10.95 -16.78
C ALA A 203 5.46 9.97 -16.58
N SER A 204 4.85 9.58 -17.69
CA SER A 204 3.86 8.49 -17.73
C SER A 204 4.42 7.19 -17.14
N ALA A 205 3.63 6.56 -16.27
CA ALA A 205 3.93 5.23 -15.71
C ALA A 205 3.40 4.11 -16.61
N ASP A 206 2.26 4.33 -17.30
CA ASP A 206 1.71 3.43 -18.31
C ASP A 206 1.38 4.22 -19.60
N PRO A 207 2.33 4.34 -20.55
CA PRO A 207 2.12 5.09 -21.79
C PRO A 207 0.95 4.59 -22.63
N GLY A 208 0.58 3.31 -22.51
CA GLY A 208 -0.56 2.71 -23.20
C GLY A 208 -1.92 3.16 -22.67
N PHE A 209 -1.97 3.77 -21.49
CA PHE A 209 -3.16 4.39 -20.92
C PHE A 209 -3.03 5.91 -20.81
N ASP A 210 -1.97 6.37 -20.14
CA ASP A 210 -1.72 7.79 -19.87
C ASP A 210 -1.69 8.64 -21.14
N LEU A 211 -1.06 8.12 -22.21
CA LEU A 211 -0.83 8.84 -23.47
C LEU A 211 -1.73 8.32 -24.61
N VAL A 212 -1.76 7.01 -24.87
CA VAL A 212 -2.50 6.44 -26.02
C VAL A 212 -4.02 6.44 -25.80
N LYS A 213 -4.47 6.30 -24.54
CA LYS A 213 -5.87 6.44 -24.12
C LYS A 213 -6.11 7.76 -23.36
N GLU A 214 -5.15 8.68 -23.46
CA GLU A 214 -5.22 10.04 -22.91
C GLU A 214 -5.67 10.09 -21.43
N GLY A 215 -5.27 9.11 -20.61
CA GLY A 215 -5.73 8.95 -19.22
C GLY A 215 -5.59 10.22 -18.37
N PHE A 216 -4.47 10.94 -18.51
CA PHE A 216 -4.27 12.22 -17.82
C PHE A 216 -5.30 13.28 -18.24
N LYS A 217 -5.46 13.50 -19.55
CA LYS A 217 -6.42 14.49 -20.08
C LYS A 217 -7.86 14.13 -19.71
N ASN A 218 -8.22 12.85 -19.80
CA ASN A 218 -9.56 12.37 -19.47
C ASN A 218 -9.92 12.57 -17.99
N LEU A 219 -8.95 12.52 -17.07
CA LEU A 219 -9.19 12.88 -15.68
C LEU A 219 -9.37 14.39 -15.51
N ALA A 220 -8.56 15.22 -16.17
CA ALA A 220 -8.72 16.68 -16.15
C ALA A 220 -10.07 17.13 -16.72
N LEU A 221 -10.58 16.45 -17.77
CA LEU A 221 -11.90 16.72 -18.36
C LEU A 221 -13.06 16.61 -17.36
N LEU A 222 -12.90 15.91 -16.22
CA LEU A 222 -13.92 15.88 -15.16
C LEU A 222 -14.31 17.29 -14.69
N LYS A 223 -13.38 18.25 -14.70
CA LYS A 223 -13.64 19.64 -14.29
C LYS A 223 -14.65 20.37 -15.18
N THR A 224 -14.81 19.94 -16.44
CA THR A 224 -15.82 20.51 -17.36
C THR A 224 -17.25 20.26 -16.86
N LYS A 225 -17.48 19.12 -16.18
CA LYS A 225 -18.77 18.72 -15.59
C LYS A 225 -18.87 19.07 -14.11
N TYR A 226 -17.75 19.00 -13.41
CA TYR A 226 -17.63 19.20 -11.96
C TYR A 226 -16.69 20.39 -11.68
N GLN A 227 -17.20 21.62 -11.89
CA GLN A 227 -16.39 22.85 -11.81
C GLN A 227 -15.77 23.12 -10.43
N HIS A 228 -16.26 22.48 -9.37
CA HIS A 228 -15.71 22.54 -8.01
C HIS A 228 -14.53 21.58 -7.78
N LEU A 229 -14.31 20.64 -8.69
CA LEU A 229 -13.37 19.53 -8.54
C LEU A 229 -11.93 19.97 -8.78
N ARG A 230 -11.03 19.60 -7.88
CA ARG A 230 -9.58 19.75 -8.07
C ARG A 230 -8.98 18.44 -8.55
N VAL A 231 -8.16 18.49 -9.60
CA VAL A 231 -7.50 17.30 -10.16
C VAL A 231 -6.00 17.35 -9.91
N LEU A 232 -5.46 16.34 -9.22
CA LEU A 232 -4.06 16.26 -8.80
C LEU A 232 -3.36 15.06 -9.44
N VAL A 233 -2.06 15.16 -9.67
CA VAL A 233 -1.23 14.02 -10.09
C VAL A 233 -0.42 13.51 -8.90
N SER A 234 -0.47 12.21 -8.63
CA SER A 234 0.38 11.57 -7.62
C SER A 234 1.72 11.15 -8.20
N PHE A 235 2.80 11.25 -7.42
CA PHE A 235 4.09 10.65 -7.76
C PHE A 235 4.83 10.13 -6.51
N GLY A 236 5.66 9.10 -6.73
CA GLY A 236 6.58 8.53 -5.74
C GLY A 236 6.27 7.09 -5.34
N GLU A 237 5.05 6.65 -5.56
CA GLU A 237 4.58 5.29 -5.28
C GLU A 237 4.99 4.29 -6.37
N TYR A 238 6.27 3.92 -6.35
CA TYR A 238 6.83 2.90 -7.23
C TYR A 238 8.06 2.26 -6.55
N GLU A 239 8.27 0.95 -6.70
CA GLU A 239 9.35 0.23 -6.00
C GLU A 239 10.76 0.75 -6.32
N ARG A 240 10.98 1.27 -7.55
CA ARG A 240 12.22 1.98 -7.93
C ARG A 240 12.12 3.52 -7.79
N GLY A 241 10.94 4.02 -7.41
CA GLY A 241 10.65 5.44 -7.24
C GLY A 241 11.46 6.07 -6.10
N SER A 242 11.59 5.39 -4.96
CA SER A 242 12.32 5.90 -3.80
C SER A 242 13.79 6.22 -4.09
N ALA A 243 14.51 5.37 -4.84
CA ALA A 243 15.90 5.64 -5.21
C ALA A 243 16.03 6.84 -6.16
N ASN A 244 15.14 6.94 -7.16
CA ASN A 244 15.09 8.09 -8.08
C ASN A 244 14.79 9.40 -7.33
N LEU A 245 13.82 9.37 -6.41
CA LEU A 245 13.45 10.50 -5.58
C LEU A 245 14.55 10.87 -4.58
N SER A 246 15.23 9.92 -3.97
CA SER A 246 16.40 10.17 -3.10
C SER A 246 17.50 10.92 -3.85
N MET A 247 17.89 10.43 -5.04
CA MET A 247 18.88 11.10 -5.89
C MET A 247 18.45 12.52 -6.31
N LEU A 248 17.20 12.68 -6.75
CA LEU A 248 16.64 13.98 -7.16
C LEU A 248 16.59 14.95 -5.98
N ALA A 249 16.03 14.52 -4.85
CA ALA A 249 15.82 15.33 -3.66
C ALA A 249 17.15 15.70 -2.97
N SER A 250 18.21 14.90 -3.10
CA SER A 250 19.53 15.24 -2.56
C SER A 250 20.12 16.53 -3.14
N SER A 251 19.90 16.82 -4.43
CA SER A 251 20.55 17.92 -5.16
C SER A 251 19.63 19.13 -5.32
N ALA A 252 20.09 20.32 -4.89
CA ALA A 252 19.34 21.56 -5.04
C ALA A 252 19.04 21.92 -6.50
N VAL A 253 19.97 21.62 -7.42
CA VAL A 253 19.80 21.84 -8.86
C VAL A 253 18.72 20.91 -9.43
N ARG A 254 18.71 19.62 -9.02
CA ARG A 254 17.71 18.65 -9.47
C ARG A 254 16.32 18.97 -8.92
N ARG A 255 16.20 19.32 -7.63
CA ARG A 255 14.94 19.80 -7.04
C ARG A 255 14.37 21.01 -7.78
N ALA A 256 15.24 21.95 -8.19
CA ALA A 256 14.83 23.11 -8.97
C ALA A 256 14.36 22.74 -10.39
N LYS A 257 15.11 21.90 -11.12
CA LYS A 257 14.70 21.39 -12.44
C LYS A 257 13.36 20.66 -12.37
N PHE A 258 13.22 19.72 -11.44
CA PHE A 258 12.00 18.94 -11.27
C PHE A 258 10.80 19.81 -10.92
N SER A 259 10.94 20.78 -9.99
CA SER A 259 9.82 21.65 -9.62
C SER A 259 9.33 22.51 -10.78
N GLN A 260 10.21 22.92 -11.70
CA GLN A 260 9.82 23.62 -12.93
C GLN A 260 9.19 22.69 -13.96
N ASN A 261 9.68 21.45 -14.10
CA ASN A 261 9.03 20.45 -14.95
C ASN A 261 7.62 20.11 -14.44
N VAL A 262 7.43 19.98 -13.12
CA VAL A 262 6.10 19.81 -12.50
C VAL A 262 5.18 20.98 -12.86
N LEU A 263 5.65 22.23 -12.75
CA LEU A 263 4.86 23.41 -13.14
C LEU A 263 4.42 23.36 -14.62
N SER A 264 5.35 23.02 -15.53
CA SER A 264 5.05 22.86 -16.95
C SER A 264 4.00 21.77 -17.17
N TRP A 265 4.22 20.59 -16.58
CA TRP A 265 3.33 19.43 -16.71
C TRP A 265 1.91 19.72 -16.20
N LEU A 266 1.77 20.38 -15.04
CA LEU A 266 0.46 20.77 -14.49
C LEU A 266 -0.27 21.74 -15.41
N THR A 267 0.46 22.71 -15.98
CA THR A 267 -0.08 23.72 -16.91
C THR A 267 -0.53 23.08 -18.23
N GLU A 268 0.28 22.16 -18.77
CA GLU A 268 0.03 21.46 -20.04
C GLU A 268 -1.15 20.47 -19.98
N ASN A 269 -1.41 19.88 -18.81
CA ASN A 269 -2.45 18.86 -18.62
C ASN A 269 -3.71 19.39 -17.94
N ASP A 270 -3.77 20.68 -17.56
CA ASP A 270 -4.84 21.30 -16.77
C ASP A 270 -5.08 20.60 -15.41
N TYR A 271 -4.02 20.47 -14.61
CA TYR A 271 -4.07 19.90 -13.26
C TYR A 271 -3.91 20.98 -12.18
N ASP A 272 -4.70 20.88 -11.12
CA ASP A 272 -4.74 21.83 -9.99
C ASP A 272 -3.63 21.63 -8.97
N GLY A 273 -2.85 20.55 -9.04
CA GLY A 273 -1.77 20.32 -8.10
C GLY A 273 -1.12 18.94 -8.12
N VAL A 274 -0.27 18.72 -7.11
CA VAL A 274 0.48 17.46 -6.93
C VAL A 274 0.17 16.80 -5.59
N HIS A 275 0.18 15.48 -5.63
CA HIS A 275 0.19 14.61 -4.46
C HIS A 275 1.56 13.92 -4.36
N VAL A 276 2.34 14.29 -3.35
CA VAL A 276 3.65 13.69 -3.09
C VAL A 276 3.43 12.42 -2.27
N HIS A 277 3.59 11.25 -2.87
CA HIS A 277 3.46 9.94 -2.22
C HIS A 277 4.83 9.26 -2.10
N TRP A 278 5.76 9.88 -1.38
CA TRP A 278 7.09 9.32 -1.11
C TRP A 278 7.24 8.93 0.37
N THR A 279 6.96 7.67 0.69
CA THR A 279 7.09 7.15 2.04
C THR A 279 8.52 6.67 2.30
N VAL A 280 9.39 7.59 2.72
CA VAL A 280 10.81 7.35 3.04
C VAL A 280 11.02 6.15 3.98
N ALA A 281 10.08 5.93 4.91
CA ALA A 281 10.12 4.80 5.85
C ALA A 281 10.04 3.42 5.17
N ASP A 282 9.37 3.35 4.02
CA ASP A 282 9.12 2.11 3.27
C ASP A 282 10.20 1.88 2.18
N ALA A 283 11.16 2.80 2.02
CA ALA A 283 12.19 2.74 0.98
C ALA A 283 13.23 1.61 1.16
N GLY A 284 13.30 1.00 2.35
CA GLY A 284 14.18 -0.13 2.64
C GLY A 284 15.65 0.16 2.31
N SER A 285 16.30 -0.76 1.59
CA SER A 285 17.69 -0.58 1.12
C SER A 285 17.85 0.42 -0.03
N CYS A 286 16.76 0.96 -0.57
CA CYS A 286 16.77 1.96 -1.65
C CYS A 286 16.64 3.40 -1.13
N GLY A 287 16.54 3.59 0.19
CA GLY A 287 16.49 4.90 0.84
C GLY A 287 17.82 5.35 1.44
N SER A 288 17.87 6.63 1.82
CA SER A 288 18.97 7.29 2.53
C SER A 288 18.50 7.79 3.90
N PRO A 289 19.35 7.77 4.95
CA PRO A 289 19.05 8.40 6.24
C PRO A 289 18.72 9.90 6.16
N HIS A 290 19.05 10.56 5.04
CA HIS A 290 18.77 11.99 4.81
C HIS A 290 17.49 12.24 4.01
N ASP A 291 16.81 11.21 3.53
CA ASP A 291 15.66 11.35 2.62
C ASP A 291 14.51 12.17 3.22
N ALA A 292 14.25 12.04 4.53
CA ALA A 292 13.20 12.83 5.19
C ALA A 292 13.53 14.35 5.18
N THR A 293 14.80 14.72 5.35
CA THR A 293 15.27 16.11 5.21
C THR A 293 15.27 16.57 3.74
N TRP A 294 15.58 15.67 2.80
CA TRP A 294 15.55 15.97 1.37
C TRP A 294 14.12 16.12 0.83
N LEU A 295 13.16 15.37 1.37
CA LEU A 295 11.73 15.54 1.14
C LEU A 295 11.26 16.92 1.60
N SER A 296 11.60 17.38 2.81
CA SER A 296 11.27 18.75 3.25
C SER A 296 11.83 19.80 2.28
N LYS A 297 13.08 19.65 1.83
CA LYS A 297 13.71 20.54 0.84
C LYS A 297 13.12 20.43 -0.58
N LEU A 298 12.41 19.35 -0.89
CA LEU A 298 11.68 19.16 -2.14
C LEU A 298 10.29 19.79 -2.06
N VAL A 299 9.58 19.60 -0.95
CA VAL A 299 8.27 20.22 -0.69
C VAL A 299 8.38 21.75 -0.61
N ASP A 300 9.41 22.29 0.05
CA ASP A 300 9.75 23.71 0.03
C ASP A 300 10.04 24.22 -1.41
N LYS A 301 10.84 23.48 -2.19
CA LYS A 301 11.15 23.89 -3.55
C LYS A 301 9.95 23.79 -4.50
N LEU A 302 9.05 22.83 -4.28
CA LEU A 302 7.76 22.74 -4.97
C LEU A 302 6.87 23.93 -4.58
N ARG A 303 6.70 24.24 -3.29
CA ARG A 303 5.87 25.37 -2.84
C ARG A 303 6.36 26.71 -3.40
N SER A 304 7.66 26.98 -3.34
CA SER A 304 8.21 28.22 -3.88
C SER A 304 8.10 28.33 -5.41
N THR A 305 8.01 27.21 -6.13
CA THR A 305 7.89 27.19 -7.60
C THR A 305 6.42 27.22 -8.07
N LEU A 306 5.54 26.49 -7.38
CA LEU A 306 4.11 26.40 -7.68
C LEU A 306 3.29 27.55 -7.07
N SER A 307 3.87 28.33 -6.15
CA SER A 307 3.19 29.33 -5.32
C SER A 307 2.00 28.74 -4.54
N ARG A 308 0.99 29.53 -4.17
CA ARG A 308 -0.28 29.05 -3.60
C ARG A 308 -1.38 28.83 -4.65
N ASN A 309 -1.05 28.97 -5.93
CA ASN A 309 -1.99 28.75 -7.04
C ASN A 309 -2.31 27.26 -7.26
N TYR A 310 -1.37 26.37 -6.94
CA TYR A 310 -1.55 24.92 -7.03
C TYR A 310 -1.57 24.27 -5.64
N THR A 311 -2.40 23.22 -5.51
CA THR A 311 -2.48 22.38 -4.32
C THR A 311 -1.25 21.48 -4.20
N ILE A 312 -0.69 21.39 -3.00
CA ILE A 312 0.29 20.36 -2.63
C ILE A 312 -0.30 19.53 -1.50
N ALA A 313 -0.55 18.25 -1.79
CA ALA A 313 -0.85 17.22 -0.80
C ALA A 313 0.39 16.34 -0.59
N LEU A 314 0.63 15.86 0.64
CA LEU A 314 1.75 14.98 0.97
C LEU A 314 1.26 13.78 1.78
N THR A 315 1.54 12.55 1.34
CA THR A 315 1.34 11.35 2.18
C THR A 315 2.49 11.18 3.18
N MET A 316 2.13 10.97 4.44
CA MET A 316 3.00 10.56 5.53
C MET A 316 2.70 9.13 5.97
N PRO A 317 3.71 8.30 6.31
CA PRO A 317 3.48 6.96 6.87
C PRO A 317 2.84 7.02 8.28
N PRO A 318 2.11 5.98 8.72
CA PRO A 318 1.42 5.99 10.02
C PRO A 318 2.37 6.01 11.23
N PHE A 319 3.58 5.47 11.08
CA PHE A 319 4.40 5.04 12.20
C PHE A 319 5.35 6.12 12.76
N LYS A 320 5.93 5.83 13.93
CA LYS A 320 7.03 6.58 14.57
C LYS A 320 8.28 6.77 13.68
N ALA A 321 8.35 6.12 12.52
CA ALA A 321 9.30 6.45 11.47
C ALA A 321 9.23 7.93 11.05
N ARG A 322 8.09 8.62 11.21
CA ARG A 322 8.01 10.09 11.02
C ARG A 322 8.97 10.85 11.95
N ARG A 323 9.18 10.37 13.18
CA ARG A 323 10.13 10.95 14.16
C ARG A 323 11.61 10.66 13.82
N HIS A 324 11.89 9.94 12.72
CA HIS A 324 13.25 9.67 12.21
C HIS A 324 13.68 10.69 11.14
N GLY A 325 13.38 11.98 11.34
CA GLY A 325 13.93 13.08 10.53
C GLY A 325 12.97 13.84 9.61
N TYR A 326 11.65 13.59 9.67
CA TYR A 326 10.69 14.47 9.00
C TYR A 326 10.51 15.75 9.82
N ALA A 327 10.82 16.91 9.24
CA ALA A 327 10.50 18.20 9.84
C ALA A 327 9.01 18.50 9.64
N LEU A 328 8.15 17.95 10.51
CA LEU A 328 6.69 18.03 10.37
C LEU A 328 6.17 19.47 10.32
N GLU A 329 6.77 20.39 11.08
CA GLU A 329 6.45 21.81 11.06
C GLU A 329 6.74 22.45 9.69
N ASP A 330 7.94 22.25 9.13
CA ASP A 330 8.31 22.74 7.79
C ASP A 330 7.40 22.14 6.69
N LEU A 331 7.05 20.85 6.82
CA LEU A 331 6.19 20.16 5.87
C LEU A 331 4.76 20.71 5.93
N VAL A 332 4.15 20.79 7.12
CA VAL A 332 2.77 21.26 7.29
C VAL A 332 2.61 22.75 6.97
N ALA A 333 3.66 23.56 7.12
CA ALA A 333 3.70 24.93 6.62
C ALA A 333 3.62 24.98 5.08
N ASN A 334 4.40 24.13 4.39
CA ASN A 334 4.55 24.17 2.93
C ASN A 334 3.48 23.40 2.15
N VAL A 335 2.80 22.41 2.73
CA VAL A 335 1.65 21.74 2.07
C VAL A 335 0.34 22.50 2.30
N ASP A 336 -0.68 22.16 1.54
CA ASP A 336 -2.07 22.54 1.81
C ASP A 336 -2.77 21.41 2.59
N TYR A 337 -2.42 20.15 2.28
CA TYR A 337 -2.95 18.96 2.94
C TYR A 337 -1.85 17.97 3.33
N LEU A 338 -1.90 17.49 4.58
CA LEU A 338 -1.01 16.46 5.11
C LEU A 338 -1.81 15.16 5.27
N ILE A 339 -1.69 14.25 4.31
CA ILE A 339 -2.39 12.97 4.28
C ILE A 339 -1.66 11.96 5.16
N VAL A 340 -2.23 11.63 6.30
CA VAL A 340 -1.73 10.54 7.14
C VAL A 340 -2.24 9.21 6.58
N ARG A 341 -1.31 8.29 6.26
CA ARG A 341 -1.65 6.94 5.80
C ARG A 341 -2.17 6.10 6.97
N THR A 342 -3.47 6.17 7.23
CA THR A 342 -4.19 5.42 8.28
C THR A 342 -4.90 4.17 7.76
N HIS A 343 -4.59 3.79 6.53
CA HIS A 343 -5.04 2.56 5.89
C HIS A 343 -3.86 1.62 5.60
N ASP A 344 -4.18 0.36 5.30
CA ASP A 344 -3.24 -0.75 5.16
C ASP A 344 -2.21 -0.77 6.31
N ILE A 345 -2.70 -0.46 7.53
CA ILE A 345 -1.92 -0.50 8.78
C ILE A 345 -1.57 -1.95 9.13
N HIS A 346 -2.53 -2.86 8.88
CA HIS A 346 -2.33 -4.29 8.88
C HIS A 346 -2.35 -4.83 7.45
N GLY A 347 -1.60 -5.89 7.20
CA GLY A 347 -1.52 -6.58 5.91
C GLY A 347 -2.00 -8.03 5.96
N PRO A 348 -2.39 -8.63 4.82
CA PRO A 348 -2.94 -9.99 4.78
C PRO A 348 -1.91 -11.10 5.04
N TYR A 349 -0.62 -10.75 5.13
CA TYR A 349 0.47 -11.65 5.46
C TYR A 349 0.73 -11.75 6.97
N GLU A 350 -0.02 -11.01 7.79
CA GLU A 350 0.02 -11.13 9.25
C GLU A 350 -0.59 -12.45 9.74
N ASN A 351 -0.28 -12.79 11.00
CA ASN A 351 -0.73 -14.03 11.64
C ASN A 351 -2.08 -13.87 12.37
N ALA A 352 -2.73 -12.71 12.23
CA ALA A 352 -4.00 -12.35 12.85
C ALA A 352 -4.96 -11.69 11.84
N THR A 353 -6.27 -11.88 12.02
CA THR A 353 -7.31 -11.10 11.32
C THR A 353 -7.26 -9.64 11.76
N HIS A 354 -7.33 -8.73 10.78
CA HIS A 354 -7.44 -7.29 10.97
C HIS A 354 -8.14 -6.65 9.76
N CYS A 355 -8.82 -5.54 9.96
CA CYS A 355 -9.29 -4.71 8.86
C CYS A 355 -8.18 -3.80 8.32
N ALA A 356 -8.30 -3.35 7.07
CA ALA A 356 -7.29 -2.51 6.42
C ALA A 356 -7.05 -1.18 7.16
N SER A 357 -8.12 -0.58 7.70
CA SER A 357 -8.11 0.75 8.34
C SER A 357 -8.73 0.65 9.74
N PRO A 358 -8.11 -0.05 10.71
CA PRO A 358 -8.72 -0.29 12.02
C PRO A 358 -8.91 1.02 12.79
N TYR A 359 -10.12 1.32 13.27
CA TYR A 359 -10.37 2.51 14.09
C TYR A 359 -9.55 2.47 15.40
N ASN A 360 -9.61 1.35 16.11
CA ASN A 360 -8.84 1.05 17.30
C ASN A 360 -8.38 -0.42 17.26
N SER A 361 -7.16 -0.73 17.70
CA SER A 361 -6.60 -2.08 17.73
C SER A 361 -5.69 -2.25 18.96
N GLU A 362 -5.08 -3.43 19.13
CA GLU A 362 -4.04 -3.62 20.17
C GLU A 362 -2.66 -3.08 19.74
N GLY A 363 -2.51 -2.74 18.47
CA GLY A 363 -1.31 -2.16 17.89
C GLY A 363 -1.58 -0.75 17.34
N PRO A 364 -0.87 -0.35 16.27
CA PRO A 364 -1.20 0.85 15.53
C PRO A 364 -2.63 0.79 15.00
N SER A 365 -3.34 1.90 15.11
CA SER A 365 -4.70 2.07 14.58
C SER A 365 -4.89 3.50 14.09
N LEU A 366 -5.97 3.75 13.35
CA LEU A 366 -6.31 5.07 12.86
C LEU A 366 -6.37 6.09 14.02
N THR A 367 -7.03 5.76 15.13
CA THR A 367 -7.16 6.71 16.25
C THR A 367 -5.85 6.95 16.98
N SER A 368 -5.02 5.91 17.16
CA SER A 368 -3.70 6.09 17.77
C SER A 368 -2.81 6.95 16.88
N VAL A 369 -2.77 6.66 15.57
CA VAL A 369 -1.94 7.34 14.57
C VAL A 369 -2.34 8.81 14.39
N LEU A 370 -3.63 9.14 14.36
CA LEU A 370 -4.05 10.54 14.19
C LEU A 370 -3.83 11.38 15.44
N SER A 371 -4.09 10.85 16.64
CA SER A 371 -3.78 11.56 17.90
C SER A 371 -2.28 11.89 17.97
N ASP A 372 -1.44 10.89 17.65
CA ASP A 372 0.02 10.98 17.53
C ASP A 372 0.50 12.10 16.58
N VAL A 373 -0.22 12.34 15.47
CA VAL A 373 0.13 13.39 14.48
C VAL A 373 -0.41 14.75 14.90
N VAL A 374 -1.61 14.81 15.49
CA VAL A 374 -2.19 16.06 16.04
C VAL A 374 -1.32 16.63 17.15
N GLU A 375 -0.70 15.79 17.98
CA GLU A 375 0.27 16.19 19.00
C GLU A 375 1.63 16.64 18.42
N ASP A 376 2.04 16.08 17.27
CA ASP A 376 3.34 16.34 16.63
C ASP A 376 3.33 17.59 15.69
N VAL A 377 2.19 18.27 15.48
CA VAL A 377 2.08 19.46 14.61
C VAL A 377 1.59 20.71 15.36
N PRO A 378 1.87 21.94 14.85
CA PRO A 378 1.34 23.15 15.47
C PRO A 378 -0.21 23.18 15.45
N PRO A 379 -0.90 23.52 16.56
CA PRO A 379 -2.36 23.39 16.67
C PRO A 379 -3.17 24.09 15.57
N TYR A 380 -2.68 25.24 15.08
CA TYR A 380 -3.28 26.04 13.99
C TYR A 380 -3.16 25.40 12.59
N THR A 381 -2.64 24.17 12.50
CA THR A 381 -2.47 23.42 11.25
C THR A 381 -3.26 22.12 11.20
N THR A 382 -3.97 21.77 12.28
CA THR A 382 -4.76 20.53 12.42
C THR A 382 -5.83 20.37 11.32
N GLN A 383 -6.41 21.47 10.83
CA GLN A 383 -7.35 21.50 9.71
C GLN A 383 -6.74 21.10 8.36
N LYS A 384 -5.41 21.04 8.23
CA LYS A 384 -4.70 20.51 7.05
C LYS A 384 -4.52 18.99 7.11
N ILE A 385 -4.71 18.36 8.27
CA ILE A 385 -4.54 16.92 8.43
C ILE A 385 -5.68 16.23 7.68
N CYS A 386 -5.33 15.25 6.86
CA CYS A 386 -6.25 14.33 6.23
C CYS A 386 -5.94 12.92 6.72
N PHE A 387 -6.96 12.08 6.89
CA PHE A 387 -6.77 10.66 7.13
C PHE A 387 -7.26 9.84 5.95
N SER A 388 -6.78 8.61 5.82
CA SER A 388 -7.06 7.76 4.67
C SER A 388 -7.71 6.43 5.09
N LEU A 389 -8.69 5.98 4.31
CA LEU A 389 -9.43 4.75 4.51
C LEU A 389 -9.32 3.89 3.25
N SER A 390 -8.90 2.64 3.42
CA SER A 390 -8.84 1.65 2.34
C SER A 390 -10.23 1.08 2.06
N LEU A 391 -10.63 1.13 0.79
CA LEU A 391 -11.85 0.51 0.27
C LEU A 391 -11.62 -0.96 -0.15
N ALA A 392 -10.36 -1.42 -0.11
CA ALA A 392 -10.05 -2.83 -0.28
C ALA A 392 -10.28 -3.60 1.02
N ALA A 393 -10.86 -4.78 0.89
CA ALA A 393 -10.99 -5.75 1.96
C ALA A 393 -9.68 -6.53 2.15
N LEU A 394 -9.40 -6.94 3.38
CA LEU A 394 -8.37 -7.93 3.70
C LEU A 394 -9.00 -9.30 3.94
N SER A 395 -8.46 -10.33 3.29
CA SER A 395 -8.86 -11.71 3.50
C SER A 395 -7.77 -12.52 4.20
N PHE A 396 -8.16 -13.37 5.15
CA PHE A 396 -7.23 -14.21 5.92
C PHE A 396 -7.78 -15.63 6.02
N ARG A 397 -6.88 -16.62 5.99
CA ARG A 397 -7.24 -18.04 5.96
C ARG A 397 -7.02 -18.73 7.30
N PHE A 398 -8.08 -19.29 7.87
CA PHE A 398 -7.98 -20.21 9.00
C PHE A 398 -7.58 -21.62 8.56
N GLY A 399 -7.07 -22.42 9.51
CA GLY A 399 -6.80 -23.83 9.28
C GLY A 399 -8.07 -24.65 9.01
N TYR A 400 -9.16 -24.31 9.67
CA TYR A 400 -10.46 -24.98 9.54
C TYR A 400 -11.60 -23.97 9.53
N ALA A 401 -12.71 -24.28 8.86
CA ALA A 401 -13.87 -23.37 8.77
C ALA A 401 -14.55 -23.12 10.13
N ASN A 402 -14.38 -24.04 11.09
CA ASN A 402 -14.87 -23.96 12.47
C ASN A 402 -13.76 -23.62 13.48
N SER A 403 -12.69 -22.94 13.06
CA SER A 403 -11.62 -22.50 13.97
C SER A 403 -12.19 -21.75 15.19
N PRO A 404 -11.71 -22.02 16.42
CA PRO A 404 -12.07 -21.24 17.60
C PRO A 404 -11.76 -19.75 17.38
N ASN A 405 -12.62 -18.88 17.89
CA ASN A 405 -12.49 -17.43 17.79
C ASN A 405 -12.44 -16.89 16.34
N ARG A 406 -12.97 -17.61 15.33
CA ARG A 406 -13.03 -17.15 13.92
C ARG A 406 -13.83 -15.85 13.67
N ASP A 407 -14.43 -15.32 14.74
CA ASP A 407 -15.29 -14.14 14.79
C ASP A 407 -14.62 -12.95 15.49
N SER A 408 -13.41 -13.16 16.02
CA SER A 408 -12.65 -12.16 16.78
C SER A 408 -11.66 -11.40 15.88
N THR A 409 -11.36 -10.17 16.30
CA THR A 409 -10.30 -9.34 15.72
C THR A 409 -9.43 -8.80 16.88
N PRO A 410 -8.19 -9.28 17.06
CA PRO A 410 -7.49 -10.29 16.26
C PRO A 410 -7.92 -11.75 16.52
N ALA A 411 -7.87 -12.58 15.49
CA ALA A 411 -7.94 -14.04 15.56
C ALA A 411 -6.81 -14.69 14.75
N LYS A 412 -6.19 -15.75 15.27
CA LYS A 412 -4.99 -16.36 14.68
C LYS A 412 -5.30 -17.10 13.36
N VAL A 413 -4.55 -16.77 12.32
CA VAL A 413 -4.69 -17.29 10.94
C VAL A 413 -3.42 -17.95 10.42
N LEU A 414 -3.51 -18.59 9.24
CA LEU A 414 -2.39 -19.22 8.52
C LEU A 414 -1.77 -18.30 7.45
N GLY A 415 -2.16 -17.01 7.41
CA GLY A 415 -1.75 -16.04 6.40
C GLY A 415 -2.89 -15.68 5.43
N PRO A 416 -2.56 -15.24 4.20
CA PRO A 416 -3.52 -14.59 3.31
C PRO A 416 -4.66 -15.51 2.89
N GLY A 417 -5.84 -14.90 2.80
CA GLY A 417 -7.08 -15.51 2.39
C GLY A 417 -7.18 -15.73 0.87
N VAL A 418 -8.36 -16.19 0.46
CA VAL A 418 -8.74 -16.30 -0.95
C VAL A 418 -8.60 -14.95 -1.67
N GLU A 419 -8.18 -15.01 -2.93
CA GLU A 419 -8.13 -13.86 -3.84
C GLU A 419 -9.51 -13.56 -4.43
N GLY A 420 -9.75 -12.30 -4.79
CA GLY A 420 -10.91 -11.93 -5.60
C GLY A 420 -10.78 -12.37 -7.06
N ASN A 421 -11.90 -12.71 -7.70
CA ASN A 421 -11.95 -13.14 -9.12
C ASN A 421 -11.45 -12.05 -10.09
N VAL A 422 -11.58 -10.79 -9.70
CA VAL A 422 -11.25 -9.57 -10.45
C VAL A 422 -9.92 -8.98 -9.97
N THR A 423 -9.74 -8.82 -8.65
CA THR A 423 -8.51 -8.23 -8.07
C THR A 423 -7.32 -9.19 -8.11
N ARG A 424 -7.57 -10.51 -8.17
CA ARG A 424 -6.58 -11.58 -8.40
C ARG A 424 -5.34 -11.48 -7.50
N THR A 425 -5.55 -11.01 -6.27
CA THR A 425 -4.51 -10.77 -5.28
C THR A 425 -4.89 -11.51 -4.01
N ARG A 426 -4.12 -12.55 -3.62
CA ARG A 426 -4.39 -13.25 -2.36
C ARG A 426 -4.33 -12.30 -1.19
N GLY A 427 -5.29 -12.42 -0.28
CA GLY A 427 -5.39 -11.53 0.87
C GLY A 427 -6.06 -10.17 0.61
N ARG A 428 -6.40 -9.82 -0.63
CA ARG A 428 -7.04 -8.53 -0.96
C ARG A 428 -8.25 -8.76 -1.88
N MET A 429 -9.34 -8.02 -1.64
CA MET A 429 -10.55 -8.05 -2.48
C MET A 429 -11.14 -6.64 -2.60
N ALA A 430 -11.85 -6.34 -3.68
CA ALA A 430 -12.64 -5.12 -3.80
C ALA A 430 -13.98 -5.25 -3.07
N PHE A 431 -14.63 -4.13 -2.72
CA PHE A 431 -15.94 -4.15 -2.06
C PHE A 431 -17.00 -4.90 -2.87
N TYR A 432 -17.03 -4.70 -4.20
CA TYR A 432 -17.94 -5.39 -5.10
C TYR A 432 -17.72 -6.91 -5.17
N GLU A 433 -16.50 -7.38 -4.90
CA GLU A 433 -16.22 -8.83 -4.81
C GLU A 433 -16.71 -9.41 -3.47
N VAL A 434 -16.61 -8.65 -2.37
CA VAL A 434 -17.06 -9.09 -1.05
C VAL A 434 -18.58 -9.05 -0.92
N CYS A 435 -19.23 -8.01 -1.44
CA CYS A 435 -20.69 -7.87 -1.36
C CYS A 435 -21.40 -9.02 -2.11
N THR A 436 -20.86 -9.45 -3.26
CA THR A 436 -21.39 -10.52 -4.12
C THR A 436 -21.09 -11.94 -3.62
N LEU A 437 -20.27 -12.13 -2.58
CA LEU A 437 -20.10 -13.44 -1.94
C LEU A 437 -21.44 -13.95 -1.38
N GLY A 438 -21.77 -15.21 -1.69
CA GLY A 438 -23.08 -15.82 -1.44
C GLY A 438 -23.49 -15.98 0.03
N ASP A 439 -22.60 -15.72 1.00
CA ASP A 439 -23.04 -15.50 2.38
C ASP A 439 -23.47 -14.04 2.56
N GLN A 440 -24.76 -13.84 2.81
CA GLN A 440 -25.38 -12.54 3.11
C GLN A 440 -25.05 -12.05 4.53
N SER A 441 -24.46 -12.90 5.38
CA SER A 441 -24.12 -12.57 6.77
C SER A 441 -22.98 -11.54 6.84
N ALA A 442 -23.34 -10.27 6.94
CA ALA A 442 -22.43 -9.19 7.27
C ALA A 442 -22.41 -8.98 8.79
N TYR A 443 -21.23 -9.12 9.40
CA TYR A 443 -21.00 -8.82 10.81
C TYR A 443 -20.31 -7.47 10.96
N LEU A 444 -20.38 -6.86 12.14
CA LEU A 444 -19.67 -5.63 12.49
C LEU A 444 -18.68 -5.93 13.62
N ASP A 445 -17.41 -5.59 13.40
CA ASP A 445 -16.42 -5.50 14.47
C ASP A 445 -16.52 -4.11 15.12
N PHE A 446 -16.84 -4.07 16.41
CA PHE A 446 -17.03 -2.83 17.16
C PHE A 446 -15.72 -2.20 17.68
N LYS A 447 -14.59 -2.93 17.63
CA LYS A 447 -13.28 -2.45 18.08
C LYS A 447 -12.55 -1.75 16.93
N GLU A 448 -12.45 -2.43 15.79
CA GLU A 448 -11.84 -1.89 14.58
C GLU A 448 -12.82 -1.05 13.72
N ILE A 449 -14.11 -1.06 14.07
CA ILE A 449 -15.22 -0.38 13.37
C ILE A 449 -15.17 -0.69 11.87
N CYS A 450 -15.31 -1.97 11.54
CA CYS A 450 -15.31 -2.47 10.16
C CYS A 450 -16.28 -3.64 10.04
N SER A 451 -16.78 -3.91 8.84
CA SER A 451 -17.59 -5.09 8.60
C SER A 451 -16.72 -6.31 8.30
N TYR A 452 -17.24 -7.52 8.55
CA TYR A 452 -16.59 -8.74 8.09
C TYR A 452 -17.58 -9.79 7.60
N LYS A 453 -17.13 -10.60 6.63
CA LYS A 453 -17.82 -11.80 6.14
C LYS A 453 -16.99 -13.04 6.46
N ARG A 454 -17.67 -14.20 6.52
CA ARG A 454 -17.06 -15.52 6.55
C ARG A 454 -17.25 -16.16 5.17
N PHE A 455 -16.22 -16.80 4.63
CA PHE A 455 -16.33 -17.52 3.36
C PHE A 455 -15.45 -18.77 3.35
N ALA A 456 -16.09 -19.94 3.39
CA ALA A 456 -15.43 -21.21 3.67
C ALA A 456 -14.58 -21.14 4.96
N ASN A 457 -13.25 -21.27 4.87
CA ASN A 457 -12.31 -21.09 5.97
C ASN A 457 -11.62 -19.71 5.99
N ASN A 458 -12.22 -18.70 5.37
CA ASN A 458 -11.70 -17.34 5.34
C ASN A 458 -12.54 -16.39 6.19
N TRP A 459 -11.86 -15.43 6.81
CA TRP A 459 -12.44 -14.20 7.34
C TRP A 459 -12.05 -13.05 6.41
N ILE A 460 -12.99 -12.19 6.09
CA ILE A 460 -12.81 -11.10 5.12
C ILE A 460 -13.29 -9.81 5.78
N GLY A 461 -12.36 -8.96 6.21
CA GLY A 461 -12.63 -7.67 6.84
C GLY A 461 -12.64 -6.56 5.80
N TYR A 462 -13.69 -5.74 5.79
CA TYR A 462 -13.97 -4.76 4.75
C TYR A 462 -14.70 -3.53 5.30
N GLU A 463 -14.69 -2.44 4.54
CA GLU A 463 -15.50 -1.27 4.86
C GLU A 463 -16.91 -1.40 4.26
N SER A 464 -17.92 -1.09 5.07
CA SER A 464 -19.32 -0.97 4.65
C SER A 464 -19.80 0.47 4.83
N PRO A 465 -20.96 0.86 4.25
CA PRO A 465 -21.52 2.19 4.47
C PRO A 465 -21.66 2.53 5.97
N THR A 466 -22.06 1.54 6.78
CA THR A 466 -22.21 1.68 8.23
C THR A 466 -20.88 1.87 8.95
N SER A 467 -19.83 1.11 8.58
CA SER A 467 -18.53 1.22 9.25
C SER A 467 -17.82 2.52 8.89
N LEU A 468 -17.92 2.96 7.63
CA LEU A 468 -17.39 4.24 7.18
C LEU A 468 -18.07 5.40 7.89
N SER A 469 -19.41 5.52 7.85
CA SER A 469 -20.11 6.60 8.58
C SER A 469 -19.75 6.60 10.06
N SER A 470 -19.70 5.43 10.71
CA SER A 470 -19.30 5.32 12.13
C SER A 470 -17.87 5.84 12.37
N LYS A 471 -16.90 5.48 11.51
CA LYS A 471 -15.51 5.97 11.58
C LYS A 471 -15.43 7.48 11.39
N ILE A 472 -16.04 8.01 10.33
CA ILE A 472 -16.02 9.46 10.04
C ILE A 472 -16.62 10.24 11.21
N SER A 473 -17.79 9.83 11.71
CA SER A 473 -18.48 10.47 12.83
C SER A 473 -17.61 10.48 14.10
N GLU A 474 -16.99 9.34 14.44
CA GLU A 474 -16.11 9.22 15.60
C GLU A 474 -14.83 10.06 15.50
N ILE A 475 -14.18 10.09 14.33
CA ILE A 475 -12.96 10.88 14.10
C ILE A 475 -13.30 12.38 14.16
N PHE A 476 -14.39 12.78 13.53
CA PHE A 476 -14.88 14.15 13.60
C PHE A 476 -15.18 14.56 15.06
N ARG A 477 -15.95 13.74 15.78
CA ARG A 477 -16.33 13.98 17.18
C ARG A 477 -15.11 14.17 18.10
N ARG A 478 -14.06 13.36 17.91
CA ARG A 478 -12.89 13.31 18.80
C ARG A 478 -11.75 14.27 18.40
N LEU A 479 -11.46 14.40 17.11
CA LEU A 479 -10.26 15.09 16.61
C LEU A 479 -10.57 16.30 15.74
N LYS A 480 -11.85 16.55 15.38
CA LYS A 480 -12.29 17.66 14.51
C LYS A 480 -11.60 17.68 13.14
N ILE A 481 -11.13 16.52 12.66
CA ILE A 481 -10.57 16.35 11.32
C ILE A 481 -11.71 16.03 10.34
N TYR A 482 -11.83 16.84 9.29
CA TYR A 482 -12.86 16.71 8.25
C TYR A 482 -12.31 16.25 6.89
N CYS A 483 -10.98 16.15 6.74
CA CYS A 483 -10.37 15.76 5.47
C CYS A 483 -10.18 14.24 5.40
N VAL A 484 -10.72 13.62 4.35
CA VAL A 484 -10.76 12.16 4.17
C VAL A 484 -10.19 11.79 2.81
N VAL A 485 -9.44 10.70 2.75
CA VAL A 485 -8.87 10.13 1.52
C VAL A 485 -9.37 8.71 1.32
N MET A 486 -9.99 8.44 0.18
CA MET A 486 -10.56 7.14 -0.17
C MET A 486 -9.60 6.37 -1.07
N TRP A 487 -9.02 5.29 -0.53
CA TRP A 487 -7.96 4.50 -1.15
C TRP A 487 -8.43 3.10 -1.58
N ASP A 488 -8.64 2.78 -2.84
CA ASP A 488 -8.79 3.60 -4.04
C ASP A 488 -10.24 3.46 -4.55
N ILE A 489 -10.77 4.49 -5.22
CA ILE A 489 -12.22 4.56 -5.52
C ILE A 489 -12.70 3.53 -6.54
N ASP A 490 -11.78 2.89 -7.26
CA ASP A 490 -12.08 1.76 -8.14
C ASP A 490 -12.30 0.44 -7.38
N MET A 491 -12.08 0.38 -6.06
CA MET A 491 -12.49 -0.75 -5.22
C MET A 491 -13.94 -0.63 -4.72
N ASP A 492 -14.58 0.53 -4.85
CA ASP A 492 -16.00 0.74 -4.57
C ASP A 492 -16.90 0.14 -5.67
N ASP A 493 -18.17 -0.08 -5.37
CA ASP A 493 -19.16 -0.57 -6.33
C ASP A 493 -19.69 0.55 -7.24
N ALA A 494 -18.83 1.04 -8.14
CA ALA A 494 -19.15 2.12 -9.07
C ALA A 494 -20.30 1.82 -10.04
N LYS A 495 -20.71 0.55 -10.16
CA LYS A 495 -21.72 0.06 -11.11
C LYS A 495 -23.03 -0.39 -10.43
N GLY A 496 -23.09 -0.39 -9.10
CA GLY A 496 -24.31 -0.76 -8.35
C GLY A 496 -24.60 -2.26 -8.31
N THR A 497 -23.58 -3.10 -8.56
CA THR A 497 -23.66 -4.57 -8.55
C THR A 497 -24.05 -5.16 -7.19
N CYS A 498 -23.77 -4.47 -6.09
CA CYS A 498 -24.15 -4.84 -4.73
C CYS A 498 -25.62 -4.55 -4.40
N GLY A 499 -26.37 -3.88 -5.28
CA GLY A 499 -27.75 -3.43 -4.99
C GLY A 499 -27.86 -2.24 -4.04
N LEU A 500 -26.74 -1.59 -3.69
CA LEU A 500 -26.67 -0.44 -2.76
C LEU A 500 -26.63 0.92 -3.47
N GLY A 501 -26.90 0.96 -4.77
CA GLY A 501 -26.62 2.11 -5.64
C GLY A 501 -25.15 2.17 -6.06
N ARG A 502 -24.80 3.18 -6.87
CA ARG A 502 -23.42 3.36 -7.38
C ARG A 502 -22.55 4.09 -6.36
N THR A 503 -21.30 3.67 -6.24
CA THR A 503 -20.30 4.19 -5.29
C THR A 503 -20.82 4.31 -3.85
N PRO A 504 -21.39 3.23 -3.26
CA PRO A 504 -22.05 3.28 -1.96
C PRO A 504 -21.11 3.61 -0.80
N LEU A 505 -19.83 3.22 -0.87
CA LEU A 505 -18.86 3.52 0.18
C LEU A 505 -18.50 5.00 0.18
N LEU A 506 -18.19 5.56 -1.00
CA LEU A 506 -17.93 6.99 -1.16
C LEU A 506 -19.15 7.84 -0.78
N ALA A 507 -20.37 7.40 -1.12
CA ALA A 507 -21.60 8.09 -0.77
C ALA A 507 -21.84 8.18 0.75
N SER A 508 -21.49 7.13 1.51
CA SER A 508 -21.61 7.13 2.97
C SER A 508 -20.67 8.11 3.67
N VAL A 509 -19.42 8.22 3.19
CA VAL A 509 -18.42 9.18 3.66
C VAL A 509 -18.86 10.62 3.36
N HIS A 510 -19.31 10.88 2.12
CA HIS A 510 -19.82 12.19 1.73
C HIS A 510 -21.02 12.61 2.61
N LYS A 511 -21.99 11.72 2.79
CA LYS A 511 -23.18 11.97 3.61
C LYS A 511 -22.81 12.30 5.07
N GLU A 512 -21.88 11.57 5.67
CA GLU A 512 -21.47 11.83 7.06
C GLU A 512 -20.74 13.17 7.20
N LEU A 513 -19.94 13.57 6.20
CA LEU A 513 -19.28 14.89 6.19
C LEU A 513 -20.27 16.05 6.02
N VAL A 514 -21.34 15.87 5.23
CA VAL A 514 -22.46 16.83 5.19
C VAL A 514 -23.08 16.97 6.60
N ILE A 515 -23.42 15.86 7.25
CA ILE A 515 -23.99 15.85 8.61
C ILE A 515 -23.05 16.52 9.63
N ALA A 516 -21.75 16.23 9.58
CA ALA A 516 -20.74 16.85 10.43
C ALA A 516 -20.69 18.38 10.26
N SER A 517 -20.70 18.86 9.01
CA SER A 517 -20.68 20.29 8.69
C SER A 517 -21.93 21.03 9.18
N THR A 518 -23.12 20.45 9.04
CA THR A 518 -24.36 21.08 9.50
C THR A 518 -24.41 21.21 11.03
N HIS A 519 -23.89 20.21 11.77
CA HIS A 519 -23.77 20.30 13.23
C HIS A 519 -22.78 21.38 13.65
N ASN A 520 -21.66 21.53 12.93
CA ASN A 520 -20.65 22.56 13.23
C ASN A 520 -21.22 23.99 13.05
N ARG A 521 -21.94 24.24 11.95
CA ARG A 521 -22.62 25.53 11.70
C ARG A 521 -23.69 25.86 12.75
N ALA A 522 -24.45 24.85 13.18
CA ALA A 522 -25.46 25.02 14.23
C ALA A 522 -24.82 25.42 15.57
N ALA A 523 -23.72 24.75 15.96
CA ALA A 523 -22.98 25.06 17.16
C ALA A 523 -22.36 26.48 17.13
N SER A 524 -21.69 26.86 16.04
CA SER A 524 -21.10 28.20 15.92
C SER A 524 -22.14 29.33 15.95
N THR A 525 -23.35 29.06 15.47
CA THR A 525 -24.46 30.03 15.55
C THR A 525 -24.93 30.21 16.99
N GLN A 526 -24.95 29.15 17.80
CA GLN A 526 -25.31 29.21 19.22
C GLN A 526 -24.24 29.88 20.10
N GLU A 527 -22.95 29.80 19.75
CA GLU A 527 -21.89 30.53 20.45
C GLU A 527 -21.83 32.03 20.08
N SER A 528 -22.52 32.44 19.02
CA SER A 528 -22.58 33.83 18.54
C SER A 528 -23.79 34.63 19.04
N LEU A 529 -24.67 34.00 19.84
CA LEU A 529 -25.91 34.55 20.40
C LEU A 529 -25.82 34.65 21.94
#